data_AF-A0A9W8V7M4-F1
#
_entry.id   AF-A0A9W8V7M4-F1
#
_cell.length_a   1.000
_cell.length_b   1.000
_cell.length_c   1.000
_cell.angle_alpha   90.00
_cell.angle_beta   90.00
_cell.angle_gamma   90.00
#
_symmetry.space_group_name_H-M   'P 1'
#
loop_
_entity.id
_entity.type
_entity.pdbx_description
1 polymer ?
#
loop_
_entity_poly.entity_id
_entity_poly.type
_entity_poly.pdbx_seq_one_letter_code
_entity_poly.pdbx_strand_id
1 'polypeptide(L)'
;MRFSSGDLHYIDYTARLLDQELIAGTTHLGPPRKVSISMDYVDNPALEVEVQDYYGNKTPPWLCCWVVMNQVDGHIELHREESARYALPQLLPSSDLVDWVENIIVHQDTRCIGFQQAVDAFIMRYSKSSASLPMHGFVRKVHKLNCLTKIRLGLVLCVEEDGKTTPPSCALHTQFGQISKAASQPIEKEVLSELEKLMFGTAGIGPDNAIALWASLWCLILMYRKLVRSYIAFQQFPCHVPEDYSGFPECKLEVGTHFYHYLVSIYAALFRVTSPLYTDFRVAASRKLLDEDESLVRAFMNLRTESFYFRK
;
A
#
# COMPACT_ATOMS: atom_id res chain seq x y z
N MET A 1 -3.52 -24.36 7.87
CA MET A 1 -4.61 -23.39 7.65
C MET A 1 -4.61 -23.11 6.16
N ARG A 2 -5.71 -23.35 5.43
CA ARG A 2 -5.76 -23.12 3.98
C ARG A 2 -6.14 -21.66 3.73
N PHE A 3 -5.40 -20.97 2.87
CA PHE A 3 -5.64 -19.54 2.58
C PHE A 3 -6.90 -19.35 1.71
N SER A 4 -7.45 -20.44 1.17
CA SER A 4 -8.46 -20.42 0.10
C SER A 4 -9.91 -20.36 0.55
N SER A 5 -10.22 -20.48 1.86
CA SER A 5 -11.60 -20.65 2.35
C SER A 5 -12.19 -19.43 3.05
N GLY A 6 -11.43 -18.35 3.20
CA GLY A 6 -11.94 -17.09 3.74
C GLY A 6 -12.06 -16.05 2.64
N ASP A 7 -13.17 -15.32 2.63
CA ASP A 7 -13.24 -14.00 2.03
C ASP A 7 -12.30 -13.07 2.83
N LEU A 8 -11.00 -13.17 2.55
CA LEU A 8 -9.94 -12.36 3.15
C LEU A 8 -10.03 -10.95 2.56
N HIS A 9 -11.10 -10.24 2.89
CA HIS A 9 -11.36 -8.86 2.48
C HIS A 9 -10.74 -7.90 3.53
N TYR A 10 -9.43 -8.00 3.78
CA TYR A 10 -8.75 -7.13 4.76
C TYR A 10 -8.67 -5.69 4.32
N ILE A 11 -8.77 -5.47 3.01
CA ILE A 11 -8.78 -4.17 2.37
C ILE A 11 -10.24 -3.74 2.16
N ASP A 12 -11.10 -3.85 3.18
CA ASP A 12 -12.51 -3.43 3.09
C ASP A 12 -12.87 -2.26 4.05
N TYR A 13 -12.77 -1.03 3.54
CA TYR A 13 -13.02 0.25 4.23
C TYR A 13 -14.08 1.08 3.47
N THR A 14 -14.33 0.75 2.20
CA THR A 14 -15.03 1.62 1.26
C THR A 14 -16.33 1.04 0.72
N ALA A 15 -16.92 0.05 1.38
CA ALA A 15 -18.07 -0.67 0.84
C ALA A 15 -19.40 0.10 0.85
N ARG A 16 -19.66 1.01 1.79
CA ARG A 16 -21.05 1.52 1.96
C ARG A 16 -21.31 2.99 1.61
N LEU A 17 -20.29 3.82 1.44
CA LEU A 17 -20.49 5.25 1.14
C LEU A 17 -20.96 5.53 -0.30
N LEU A 18 -20.72 4.61 -1.23
CA LEU A 18 -20.89 4.84 -2.67
C LEU A 18 -22.03 4.03 -3.30
N ASP A 19 -22.41 2.89 -2.71
CA ASP A 19 -23.54 2.09 -3.19
C ASP A 19 -24.88 2.86 -3.13
N GLN A 20 -24.96 3.91 -2.32
CA GLN A 20 -26.19 4.68 -2.14
C GLN A 20 -26.22 6.06 -2.80
N GLU A 21 -25.07 6.71 -3.09
CA GLU A 21 -25.12 8.13 -3.51
C GLU A 21 -24.32 8.50 -4.78
N LEU A 22 -23.12 7.95 -5.02
CA LEU A 22 -22.22 8.48 -6.06
C LEU A 22 -22.18 7.69 -7.38
N ILE A 23 -22.63 6.43 -7.40
CA ILE A 23 -22.70 5.62 -8.64
C ILE A 23 -24.12 5.65 -9.23
N ALA A 24 -25.13 5.92 -8.41
CA ALA A 24 -26.53 5.98 -8.81
C ALA A 24 -27.22 7.24 -8.25
N GLY A 25 -27.06 8.38 -8.92
CA GLY A 25 -27.90 9.57 -8.67
C GLY A 25 -27.19 10.89 -8.34
N THR A 26 -25.86 10.94 -8.26
CA THR A 26 -25.15 12.22 -8.13
C THR A 26 -25.27 13.03 -9.42
N THR A 27 -25.90 14.20 -9.31
CA THR A 27 -25.87 15.21 -10.36
C THR A 27 -24.59 16.02 -10.17
N HIS A 28 -23.62 15.80 -11.05
CA HIS A 28 -22.43 16.64 -11.10
C HIS A 28 -22.79 18.05 -11.59
N LEU A 29 -22.11 19.06 -11.03
CA LEU A 29 -22.36 20.47 -11.26
C LEU A 29 -21.13 21.16 -11.85
N GLY A 30 -21.38 22.13 -12.72
CA GLY A 30 -20.33 22.98 -13.30
C GLY A 30 -19.36 22.23 -14.21
N PRO A 31 -18.34 22.91 -14.75
CA PRO A 31 -17.28 22.25 -15.51
C PRO A 31 -16.38 21.43 -14.58
N PRO A 32 -15.74 20.36 -15.08
CA PRO A 32 -14.67 19.70 -14.35
C PRO A 32 -13.51 20.65 -14.04
N ARG A 33 -12.84 20.44 -12.91
CA ARG A 33 -11.64 21.17 -12.48
C ARG A 33 -10.53 20.19 -12.11
N LYS A 34 -9.29 20.66 -12.14
CA LYS A 34 -8.13 19.87 -11.71
C LYS A 34 -7.82 20.09 -10.24
N VAL A 35 -7.43 19.02 -9.57
CA VAL A 35 -6.91 19.05 -8.21
C VAL A 35 -5.62 18.24 -8.19
N SER A 36 -4.59 18.81 -7.55
CA SER A 36 -3.31 18.16 -7.33
C SER A 36 -3.35 17.36 -6.03
N ILE A 37 -3.00 16.08 -6.08
CA ILE A 37 -3.08 15.18 -4.93
C ILE A 37 -1.70 14.61 -4.61
N SER A 38 -1.22 14.80 -3.39
CA SER A 38 -0.02 14.15 -2.87
C SER A 38 -0.37 13.08 -1.81
N MET A 39 0.58 12.22 -1.47
CA MET A 39 0.40 11.14 -0.50
C MET A 39 1.58 11.06 0.46
N ASP A 40 1.33 10.92 1.77
CA ASP A 40 2.28 10.79 2.90
C ASP A 40 3.22 11.99 3.12
N TYR A 41 3.85 12.55 2.07
CA TYR A 41 4.75 13.71 2.13
C TYR A 41 4.38 14.74 1.07
N VAL A 42 4.32 16.02 1.44
CA VAL A 42 3.88 17.11 0.55
C VAL A 42 4.74 17.21 -0.72
N ASP A 43 6.02 16.89 -0.61
CA ASP A 43 6.98 16.97 -1.71
C ASP A 43 7.11 15.69 -2.52
N ASN A 44 6.27 14.68 -2.26
CA ASN A 44 6.11 13.56 -3.18
C ASN A 44 5.44 14.04 -4.48
N PRO A 45 5.70 13.37 -5.62
CA PRO A 45 5.05 13.65 -6.88
C PRO A 45 3.52 13.63 -6.74
N ALA A 46 2.87 14.73 -7.11
CA ALA A 46 1.44 14.83 -7.06
C ALA A 46 0.77 14.16 -8.28
N LEU A 47 -0.44 13.65 -8.09
CA LEU A 47 -1.34 13.17 -9.12
C LEU A 47 -2.35 14.26 -9.42
N GLU A 48 -2.36 14.73 -10.66
CA GLU A 48 -3.39 15.62 -11.18
C GLU A 48 -4.62 14.81 -11.54
N VAL A 49 -5.75 15.11 -10.90
CA VAL A 49 -7.04 14.48 -11.22
C VAL A 49 -8.08 15.49 -11.62
N GLU A 50 -8.94 15.09 -12.56
CA GLU A 50 -10.12 15.85 -12.91
C GLU A 50 -11.27 15.47 -11.97
N VAL A 51 -11.80 16.46 -11.27
CA VAL A 51 -12.93 16.32 -10.34
C VAL A 51 -14.06 17.25 -10.74
N GLN A 52 -15.26 16.94 -10.28
CA GLN A 52 -16.43 17.77 -10.53
C GLN A 52 -17.22 17.91 -9.24
N ASP A 53 -17.69 19.14 -8.98
CA ASP A 53 -18.53 19.41 -7.82
C ASP A 53 -19.86 18.63 -7.95
N TYR A 54 -20.49 18.27 -6.83
CA TYR A 54 -21.76 17.54 -6.84
C TYR A 54 -22.72 18.04 -5.76
N TYR A 55 -24.03 17.86 -6.00
CA TYR A 55 -25.06 18.14 -4.99
C TYR A 55 -25.54 16.86 -4.32
N GLY A 56 -25.52 16.83 -2.99
CA GLY A 56 -26.22 15.83 -2.18
C GLY A 56 -27.52 16.42 -1.65
N ASN A 57 -28.67 16.00 -2.18
CA ASN A 57 -29.99 16.54 -1.78
C ASN A 57 -30.42 16.16 -0.35
N LYS A 58 -29.73 15.22 0.30
CA LYS A 58 -30.16 14.62 1.59
C LYS A 58 -29.08 14.55 2.66
N THR A 59 -27.85 14.95 2.35
CA THR A 59 -26.69 14.59 3.17
C THR A 59 -26.08 15.86 3.77
N PRO A 60 -26.02 15.99 5.11
CA PRO A 60 -25.32 17.10 5.75
C PRO A 60 -23.87 17.13 5.29
N PRO A 61 -23.20 18.29 5.33
CA PRO A 61 -21.80 18.33 4.94
C PRO A 61 -21.00 17.38 5.82
N TRP A 62 -20.26 16.48 5.17
CA TRP A 62 -19.50 15.44 5.86
C TRP A 62 -18.43 16.13 6.71
N LEU A 63 -18.43 15.88 8.02
CA LEU A 63 -17.25 16.16 8.83
C LEU A 63 -16.24 15.07 8.48
N CYS A 64 -15.32 15.39 7.58
CA CYS A 64 -14.19 14.52 7.36
C CYS A 64 -13.30 14.69 8.60
N CYS A 65 -13.04 13.57 9.29
CA CYS A 65 -12.04 13.51 10.34
C CYS A 65 -10.86 12.71 9.78
N TRP A 66 -9.67 13.28 9.74
CA TRP A 66 -8.46 12.55 9.38
C TRP A 66 -7.50 12.48 10.56
N VAL A 67 -6.85 11.32 10.62
CA VAL A 67 -5.88 10.96 11.63
C VAL A 67 -4.53 10.94 10.91
N VAL A 68 -3.72 11.96 11.14
CA VAL A 68 -2.36 12.02 10.60
C VAL A 68 -1.44 11.40 11.64
N MET A 69 -0.89 10.24 11.32
CA MET A 69 0.22 9.69 12.11
C MET A 69 1.52 10.22 11.51
N ASN A 70 2.18 11.12 12.23
CA ASN A 70 3.53 11.54 11.88
C ASN A 70 4.44 10.29 11.95
N GLN A 71 5.00 9.92 10.80
CA GLN A 71 5.81 8.70 10.68
C GLN A 71 7.17 8.82 11.39
N VAL A 72 7.57 10.03 11.82
CA VAL A 72 8.86 10.31 12.46
C VAL A 72 8.80 10.16 13.97
N ASP A 73 7.78 10.71 14.63
CA ASP A 73 7.64 10.70 16.10
C ASP A 73 6.45 9.85 16.59
N GLY A 74 5.62 9.34 15.68
CA GLY A 74 4.41 8.58 16.00
C GLY A 74 3.28 9.43 16.57
N HIS A 75 3.41 10.76 16.58
CA HIS A 75 2.35 11.66 17.03
C HIS A 75 1.15 11.54 16.11
N ILE A 76 -0.04 11.55 16.71
CA ILE A 76 -1.30 11.44 16.00
C ILE A 76 -2.00 12.79 16.08
N GLU A 77 -2.10 13.47 14.94
CA GLU A 77 -2.91 14.67 14.82
C GLU A 77 -4.31 14.31 14.31
N LEU A 78 -5.32 14.83 15.00
CA LEU A 78 -6.71 14.76 14.59
C LEU A 78 -7.13 16.09 14.02
N HIS A 79 -7.62 16.05 12.79
CA HIS A 79 -8.16 17.22 12.11
C HIS A 79 -9.60 16.93 11.74
N ARG A 80 -10.49 17.89 12.00
CA ARG A 80 -11.93 17.78 11.75
C ARG A 80 -12.40 19.03 11.04
N GLU A 81 -12.68 18.91 9.76
CA GLU A 81 -13.24 20.02 8.98
C GLU A 81 -14.38 19.54 8.08
N GLU A 82 -15.11 20.51 7.56
CA GLU A 82 -16.17 20.26 6.60
C GLU A 82 -15.58 19.80 5.26
N SER A 83 -16.05 18.66 4.75
CA SER A 83 -15.56 18.10 3.50
C SER A 83 -16.02 18.93 2.31
N ALA A 84 -15.08 19.23 1.42
CA ALA A 84 -15.40 19.74 0.11
C ALA A 84 -16.30 18.76 -0.68
N ARG A 85 -17.18 19.28 -1.55
CA ARG A 85 -18.18 18.50 -2.29
C ARG A 85 -17.81 18.32 -3.75
N TYR A 86 -16.73 17.59 -4.00
CA TYR A 86 -16.32 17.19 -5.36
C TYR A 86 -15.94 15.71 -5.40
N ALA A 87 -16.05 15.10 -6.57
CA ALA A 87 -15.72 13.69 -6.78
C ALA A 87 -15.12 13.49 -8.17
N LEU A 88 -14.52 12.32 -8.41
CA LEU A 88 -14.20 11.91 -9.76
C LEU A 88 -15.52 11.71 -10.55
N PRO A 89 -15.69 12.35 -11.71
CA PRO A 89 -16.84 12.11 -12.58
C PRO A 89 -16.83 10.67 -13.16
N GLN A 90 -15.64 10.09 -13.30
CA GLN A 90 -15.42 8.70 -13.67
C GLN A 90 -14.28 8.13 -12.85
N LEU A 91 -14.43 6.88 -12.37
CA LEU A 91 -13.37 6.19 -11.63
C LEU A 91 -12.10 6.04 -12.49
N LEU A 92 -10.95 6.32 -11.88
CA LEU A 92 -9.65 6.12 -12.52
C LEU A 92 -9.34 4.62 -12.66
N PRO A 93 -8.65 4.21 -13.73
CA PRO A 93 -8.02 2.91 -13.81
C PRO A 93 -7.07 2.66 -12.63
N SER A 94 -7.03 1.43 -12.13
CA SER A 94 -6.07 1.09 -11.06
C SER A 94 -4.60 1.15 -11.51
N SER A 95 -4.34 1.03 -12.82
CA SER A 95 -3.00 1.25 -13.40
C SER A 95 -2.47 2.63 -13.09
N ASP A 96 -3.30 3.66 -13.22
CA ASP A 96 -2.89 5.06 -13.09
C ASP A 96 -2.49 5.36 -11.64
N LEU A 97 -3.20 4.74 -10.68
CA LEU A 97 -2.85 4.81 -9.26
C LEU A 97 -1.55 4.04 -8.95
N VAL A 98 -1.33 2.89 -9.59
CA VAL A 98 -0.06 2.14 -9.44
C VAL A 98 1.10 2.95 -10.00
N ASP A 99 0.97 3.51 -11.19
CA ASP A 99 2.00 4.34 -11.84
C ASP A 99 2.31 5.58 -10.97
N TRP A 100 1.29 6.19 -10.37
CA TRP A 100 1.48 7.28 -9.41
C TRP A 100 2.33 6.85 -8.20
N VAL A 101 2.00 5.71 -7.55
CA VAL A 101 2.80 5.22 -6.42
C VAL A 101 4.22 4.87 -6.85
N GLU A 102 4.41 4.33 -8.05
CA GLU A 102 5.76 4.06 -8.58
C GLU A 102 6.58 5.34 -8.74
N ASN A 103 5.97 6.43 -9.23
CA ASN A 103 6.63 7.74 -9.29
C ASN A 103 7.04 8.24 -7.89
N ILE A 104 6.19 8.02 -6.88
CA ILE A 104 6.52 8.30 -5.49
C ILE A 104 7.70 7.46 -5.01
N ILE A 105 7.72 6.16 -5.30
CA ILE A 105 8.82 5.25 -4.92
C ILE A 105 10.14 5.70 -5.58
N VAL A 106 10.12 6.04 -6.87
CA VAL A 106 11.30 6.57 -7.58
C VAL A 106 11.81 7.84 -6.91
N HIS A 107 10.92 8.77 -6.58
CA HIS A 107 11.28 10.01 -5.90
C HIS A 107 11.89 9.77 -4.52
N GLN A 108 11.28 8.89 -3.72
CA GLN A 108 11.76 8.56 -2.37
C GLN A 108 13.09 7.81 -2.38
N ASP A 109 13.34 6.97 -3.38
CA ASP A 109 14.60 6.24 -3.53
C ASP A 109 15.78 7.18 -3.73
N THR A 110 15.61 8.31 -4.42
CA THR A 110 16.68 9.33 -4.58
C THR A 110 17.11 9.97 -3.25
N ARG A 111 16.29 9.85 -2.21
CA ARG A 111 16.49 10.49 -0.91
C ARG A 111 16.94 9.52 0.18
N CYS A 112 17.09 8.23 -0.13
CA CYS A 112 17.49 7.18 0.81
C CYS A 112 16.68 7.19 2.12
N ILE A 113 15.35 7.27 2.01
CA ILE A 113 14.46 7.44 3.16
C ILE A 113 14.21 6.08 3.84
N GLY A 114 15.22 5.43 4.41
CA GLY A 114 15.02 4.28 5.30
C GLY A 114 14.69 2.94 4.64
N PHE A 115 14.56 1.92 5.49
CA PHE A 115 14.43 0.52 5.08
C PHE A 115 13.15 0.18 4.31
N GLN A 116 12.00 0.75 4.69
CA GLN A 116 10.74 0.51 3.97
C GLN A 116 10.85 0.95 2.50
N GLN A 117 11.36 2.16 2.28
CA GLN A 117 11.51 2.75 0.95
C GLN A 117 12.55 1.98 0.12
N ALA A 118 13.64 1.51 0.75
CA ALA A 118 14.59 0.61 0.08
C ALA A 118 13.94 -0.71 -0.36
N VAL A 119 13.04 -1.29 0.45
CA VAL A 119 12.26 -2.50 0.07
C VAL A 119 11.33 -2.19 -1.09
N ASP A 120 10.59 -1.07 -1.01
CA ASP A 120 9.67 -0.66 -2.06
C ASP A 120 10.40 -0.45 -3.40
N ALA A 121 11.55 0.23 -3.37
CA ALA A 121 12.35 0.50 -4.56
C ALA A 121 12.96 -0.77 -5.16
N PHE A 122 13.44 -1.70 -4.33
CA PHE A 122 13.95 -2.98 -4.82
C PHE A 122 12.84 -3.82 -5.46
N ILE A 123 11.69 -3.97 -4.79
CA ILE A 123 10.54 -4.75 -5.29
C ILE A 123 10.02 -4.18 -6.60
N MET A 124 9.89 -2.85 -6.70
CA MET A 124 9.49 -2.17 -7.93
C MET A 124 10.47 -2.48 -9.07
N ARG A 125 11.79 -2.27 -8.85
CA ARG A 125 12.82 -2.56 -9.87
C ARG A 125 12.77 -4.02 -10.31
N TYR A 126 12.70 -4.95 -9.37
CA TYR A 126 12.63 -6.39 -9.66
C TYR A 126 11.41 -6.73 -10.51
N SER A 127 10.25 -6.15 -10.20
CA SER A 127 9.01 -6.38 -10.95
C SER A 127 8.98 -5.81 -12.36
N LYS A 128 9.87 -4.86 -12.66
CA LYS A 128 10.07 -4.24 -13.98
C LYS A 128 11.25 -4.83 -14.75
N SER A 129 12.00 -5.72 -14.13
CA SER A 129 13.17 -6.38 -14.71
C SER A 129 12.77 -7.57 -15.57
N SER A 130 13.74 -8.38 -16.00
CA SER A 130 13.47 -9.52 -16.88
C SER A 130 12.49 -10.52 -16.27
N ALA A 131 11.56 -11.02 -17.09
CA ALA A 131 10.62 -12.07 -16.70
C ALA A 131 11.29 -13.44 -16.45
N SER A 132 12.57 -13.60 -16.84
CA SER A 132 13.39 -14.79 -16.53
C SER A 132 13.83 -14.85 -15.08
N LEU A 133 13.70 -13.75 -14.32
CA LEU A 133 14.13 -13.71 -12.93
C LEU A 133 13.34 -14.66 -12.03
N PRO A 134 13.99 -15.29 -11.03
CA PRO A 134 13.33 -16.16 -10.07
C PRO A 134 12.10 -15.52 -9.43
N MET A 135 10.97 -16.22 -9.42
CA MET A 135 9.71 -15.71 -8.83
C MET A 135 9.22 -14.35 -9.38
N HIS A 136 9.65 -13.91 -10.56
CA HIS A 136 9.27 -12.60 -11.10
C HIS A 136 7.75 -12.35 -11.10
N GLY A 137 6.97 -13.38 -11.49
CA GLY A 137 5.51 -13.31 -11.48
C GLY A 137 4.88 -13.15 -10.09
N PHE A 138 5.54 -13.64 -9.03
CA PHE A 138 5.10 -13.45 -7.64
C PHE A 138 5.49 -12.04 -7.15
N VAL A 139 6.75 -11.63 -7.35
CA VAL A 139 7.24 -10.30 -6.95
C VAL A 139 6.40 -9.19 -7.60
N ARG A 140 6.02 -9.35 -8.87
CA ARG A 140 5.14 -8.40 -9.56
C ARG A 140 3.75 -8.28 -8.93
N LYS A 141 3.19 -9.36 -8.41
CA LYS A 141 1.92 -9.32 -7.67
C LYS A 141 2.08 -8.63 -6.32
N VAL A 142 3.15 -8.96 -5.58
CA VAL A 142 3.47 -8.32 -4.30
C VAL A 142 3.68 -6.82 -4.46
N HIS A 143 4.41 -6.39 -5.50
CA HIS A 143 4.60 -4.99 -5.86
C HIS A 143 3.26 -4.27 -6.08
N LYS A 144 2.42 -4.79 -6.97
CA LYS A 144 1.10 -4.22 -7.25
C LYS A 144 0.23 -4.15 -6.00
N LEU A 145 0.22 -5.21 -5.19
CA LEU A 145 -0.51 -5.25 -3.93
C LEU A 145 -0.03 -4.17 -2.95
N ASN A 146 1.28 -3.96 -2.84
CA ASN A 146 1.88 -2.93 -2.02
C ASN A 146 1.49 -1.52 -2.51
N CYS A 147 1.54 -1.26 -3.82
CA CYS A 147 1.09 0.02 -4.39
C CYS A 147 -0.36 0.34 -4.04
N LEU A 148 -1.27 -0.61 -4.26
CA LEU A 148 -2.70 -0.42 -3.97
C LEU A 148 -2.97 -0.28 -2.46
N THR A 149 -2.19 -0.96 -1.63
CA THR A 149 -2.28 -0.82 -0.17
C THR A 149 -1.77 0.54 0.29
N LYS A 150 -0.73 1.09 -0.36
CA LYS A 150 -0.22 2.46 -0.08
C LYS A 150 -1.27 3.51 -0.43
N ILE A 151 -1.95 3.43 -1.58
CA ILE A 151 -3.04 4.37 -1.92
C ILE A 151 -4.09 4.41 -0.81
N ARG A 152 -4.42 3.25 -0.26
CA ARG A 152 -5.50 3.11 0.69
C ARG A 152 -5.14 3.52 2.12
N LEU A 153 -3.92 3.22 2.56
CA LEU A 153 -3.44 3.52 3.91
C LEU A 153 -2.61 4.81 3.96
N GLY A 154 -2.35 5.43 2.82
CA GLY A 154 -1.60 6.66 2.69
C GLY A 154 -2.45 7.84 3.09
N LEU A 155 -1.81 8.83 3.70
CA LEU A 155 -2.47 10.12 3.94
C LEU A 155 -2.51 10.88 2.63
N VAL A 156 -3.68 10.94 1.99
CA VAL A 156 -3.90 11.67 0.75
C VAL A 156 -4.20 13.14 1.07
N LEU A 157 -3.49 14.06 0.42
CA LEU A 157 -3.60 15.51 0.63
C LEU A 157 -3.76 16.22 -0.71
N CYS A 158 -4.66 17.20 -0.80
CA CYS A 158 -4.69 18.17 -1.88
C CYS A 158 -3.58 19.20 -1.68
N VAL A 159 -2.86 19.54 -2.75
CA VAL A 159 -1.84 20.59 -2.76
C VAL A 159 -2.42 21.82 -3.44
N GLU A 160 -2.55 22.91 -2.70
CA GLU A 160 -3.03 24.20 -3.20
C GLU A 160 -1.90 24.98 -3.88
N GLU A 161 -2.23 25.97 -4.70
CA GLU A 161 -1.26 26.77 -5.48
C GLU A 161 -0.27 27.55 -4.59
N ASP A 162 -0.67 27.90 -3.37
CA ASP A 162 0.15 28.58 -2.37
C ASP A 162 1.06 27.62 -1.57
N GLY A 163 1.01 26.32 -1.88
CA GLY A 163 1.75 25.26 -1.20
C GLY A 163 1.08 24.76 0.09
N LYS A 164 -0.10 25.28 0.44
CA LYS A 164 -0.89 24.77 1.55
C LYS A 164 -1.44 23.38 1.19
N THR A 165 -1.46 22.48 2.16
CA THR A 165 -2.12 21.18 1.99
C THR A 165 -3.44 21.15 2.71
N THR A 166 -4.49 20.77 1.98
CA THR A 166 -5.81 20.51 2.53
C THR A 166 -6.20 19.06 2.26
N PRO A 167 -7.14 18.48 3.02
CA PRO A 167 -7.61 17.14 2.76
C PRO A 167 -8.45 17.07 1.48
N PRO A 168 -8.44 15.92 0.77
CA PRO A 168 -9.38 15.69 -0.31
C PRO A 168 -10.81 15.62 0.19
N SER A 169 -11.77 15.77 -0.73
CA SER A 169 -13.16 15.45 -0.41
C SER A 169 -13.30 13.99 0.07
N CYS A 170 -14.24 13.74 0.98
CA CYS A 170 -14.52 12.40 1.47
C CYS A 170 -14.96 11.48 0.31
N ALA A 171 -15.65 12.02 -0.70
CA ALA A 171 -16.02 11.29 -1.92
C ALA A 171 -14.80 10.82 -2.72
N LEU A 172 -13.86 11.73 -3.02
CA LEU A 172 -12.64 11.42 -3.74
C LEU A 172 -11.81 10.36 -2.99
N HIS A 173 -11.59 10.57 -1.69
CA HIS A 173 -10.87 9.62 -0.85
C HIS A 173 -11.52 8.22 -0.87
N THR A 174 -12.86 8.18 -0.80
CA THR A 174 -13.60 6.91 -0.87
C THR A 174 -13.46 6.25 -2.25
N GLN A 175 -13.55 7.00 -3.34
CA GLN A 175 -13.37 6.47 -4.70
C GLN A 175 -11.97 5.86 -4.90
N PHE A 176 -10.91 6.51 -4.40
CA PHE A 176 -9.54 5.94 -4.41
C PHE A 176 -9.47 4.63 -3.62
N GLY A 177 -10.10 4.60 -2.45
CA GLY A 177 -10.17 3.38 -1.64
C GLY A 177 -11.01 2.26 -2.29
N GLN A 178 -12.02 2.58 -3.10
CA GLN A 178 -12.78 1.59 -3.88
C GLN A 178 -11.97 1.00 -5.04
N ILE A 179 -11.32 1.85 -5.84
CA ILE A 179 -10.47 1.42 -6.95
C ILE A 179 -9.37 0.50 -6.41
N SER A 180 -8.72 0.92 -5.33
CA SER A 180 -7.64 0.16 -4.70
C SER A 180 -8.13 -1.17 -4.14
N LYS A 181 -9.28 -1.19 -3.46
CA LYS A 181 -9.91 -2.41 -2.93
C LYS A 181 -10.21 -3.41 -4.04
N ALA A 182 -10.94 -2.97 -5.07
CA ALA A 182 -11.39 -3.85 -6.15
C ALA A 182 -10.19 -4.49 -6.87
N ALA A 183 -9.12 -3.72 -7.07
CA ALA A 183 -7.89 -4.22 -7.69
C ALA A 183 -7.05 -5.11 -6.76
N SER A 184 -7.00 -4.84 -5.46
CA SER A 184 -6.11 -5.54 -4.54
C SER A 184 -6.62 -6.92 -4.12
N GLN A 185 -7.94 -7.08 -3.98
CA GLN A 185 -8.55 -8.34 -3.51
C GLN A 185 -8.13 -9.60 -4.28
N PRO A 186 -8.23 -9.66 -5.63
CA PRO A 186 -7.80 -10.83 -6.37
C PRO A 186 -6.28 -11.06 -6.25
N ILE A 187 -5.49 -9.99 -6.23
CA ILE A 187 -4.02 -10.07 -6.14
C ILE A 187 -3.60 -10.61 -4.78
N GLU A 188 -4.22 -10.13 -3.69
CA GLU A 188 -3.95 -10.62 -2.33
C GLU A 188 -4.21 -12.13 -2.23
N LYS A 189 -5.36 -12.58 -2.75
CA LYS A 189 -5.70 -14.01 -2.79
C LYS A 189 -4.66 -14.83 -3.55
N GLU A 190 -4.19 -14.34 -4.70
CA GLU A 190 -3.15 -15.01 -5.49
C GLU A 190 -1.81 -15.06 -4.74
N VAL A 191 -1.36 -13.93 -4.17
CA VAL A 191 -0.11 -13.85 -3.38
C VAL A 191 -0.14 -14.82 -2.22
N LEU A 192 -1.24 -14.84 -1.45
CA LEU A 192 -1.41 -15.73 -0.31
C LEU A 192 -1.44 -17.20 -0.73
N SER A 193 -2.11 -17.52 -1.83
CA SER A 193 -2.13 -18.89 -2.38
C SER A 193 -0.76 -19.34 -2.88
N GLU A 194 0.00 -18.47 -3.53
CA GLU A 194 1.37 -18.76 -3.97
C GLU A 194 2.30 -18.94 -2.77
N LEU A 195 2.18 -18.11 -1.73
CA LEU A 195 2.94 -18.27 -0.49
C LEU A 195 2.62 -19.60 0.21
N GLU A 196 1.34 -20.00 0.26
CA GLU A 196 0.93 -21.32 0.78
C GLU A 196 1.65 -22.44 0.03
N LYS A 197 1.63 -22.40 -1.31
CA LYS A 197 2.26 -23.42 -2.15
C LYS A 197 3.77 -23.48 -1.96
N LEU A 198 4.43 -22.33 -1.73
CA LEU A 198 5.86 -22.28 -1.46
C LEU A 198 6.21 -22.85 -0.08
N MET A 199 5.37 -22.60 0.93
CA MET A 199 5.62 -23.03 2.30
C MET A 199 5.28 -24.50 2.56
N PHE A 200 4.22 -25.01 1.93
CA PHE A 200 3.72 -26.37 2.13
C PHE A 200 3.96 -27.29 0.92
N GLY A 201 4.56 -26.76 -0.14
CA GLY A 201 4.93 -27.54 -1.31
C GLY A 201 6.11 -28.47 -1.04
N THR A 202 6.12 -29.61 -1.73
CA THR A 202 7.16 -30.64 -1.58
C THR A 202 8.51 -30.22 -2.18
N ALA A 203 8.54 -29.19 -3.03
CA ALA A 203 9.74 -28.73 -3.72
C ALA A 203 10.64 -27.81 -2.86
N GLY A 204 10.13 -27.33 -1.71
CA GLY A 204 10.79 -26.27 -0.95
C GLY A 204 10.92 -24.97 -1.74
N ILE A 205 11.65 -23.99 -1.19
CA ILE A 205 11.82 -22.68 -1.83
C ILE A 205 12.84 -22.73 -2.96
N GLY A 206 13.87 -23.58 -2.87
CA GLY A 206 15.00 -23.58 -3.80
C GLY A 206 15.98 -22.41 -3.57
N PRO A 207 17.28 -22.58 -3.83
CA PRO A 207 18.31 -21.58 -3.52
C PRO A 207 18.17 -20.29 -4.35
N ASP A 208 17.69 -20.39 -5.60
CA ASP A 208 17.62 -19.26 -6.53
C ASP A 208 16.52 -18.25 -6.17
N ASN A 209 15.51 -18.71 -5.42
CA ASN A 209 14.34 -17.93 -5.04
C ASN A 209 14.56 -17.11 -3.77
N ALA A 210 15.68 -17.28 -3.08
CA ALA A 210 15.91 -16.73 -1.74
C ALA A 210 15.82 -15.20 -1.69
N ILE A 211 16.43 -14.50 -2.66
CA ILE A 211 16.42 -13.02 -2.70
C ILE A 211 15.01 -12.49 -2.96
N ALA A 212 14.32 -13.02 -3.98
CA ALA A 212 12.97 -12.61 -4.36
C ALA A 212 11.96 -12.85 -3.24
N LEU A 213 12.03 -14.02 -2.60
CA LEU A 213 11.15 -14.36 -1.48
C LEU A 213 11.46 -13.50 -0.26
N TRP A 214 12.74 -13.28 0.07
CA TRP A 214 13.14 -12.45 1.21
C TRP A 214 12.59 -11.03 1.07
N ALA A 215 12.77 -10.40 -0.09
CA ALA A 215 12.28 -9.04 -0.32
C ALA A 215 10.75 -8.99 -0.29
N SER A 216 10.09 -9.99 -0.89
CA SER A 216 8.63 -10.06 -0.91
C SER A 216 8.05 -10.24 0.49
N LEU A 217 8.65 -11.09 1.33
CA LEU A 217 8.24 -11.25 2.72
C LEU A 217 8.40 -9.96 3.51
N TRP A 218 9.51 -9.23 3.36
CA TRP A 218 9.67 -7.95 4.03
C TRP A 218 8.64 -6.92 3.56
N CYS A 219 8.38 -6.84 2.26
CA CYS A 219 7.34 -5.98 1.71
C CYS A 219 5.97 -6.29 2.34
N LEU A 220 5.59 -7.57 2.37
CA LEU A 220 4.34 -8.02 3.00
C LEU A 220 4.31 -7.74 4.52
N ILE A 221 5.36 -8.10 5.25
CA ILE A 221 5.47 -7.87 6.70
C ILE A 221 5.25 -6.39 7.02
N LEU A 222 5.92 -5.51 6.30
CA LEU A 222 5.83 -4.08 6.56
C LEU A 222 4.48 -3.51 6.15
N MET A 223 3.91 -4.00 5.03
CA MET A 223 2.56 -3.67 4.59
C MET A 223 1.51 -4.05 5.65
N TYR A 224 1.52 -5.29 6.15
CA TYR A 224 0.62 -5.74 7.21
C TYR A 224 0.89 -5.03 8.55
N ARG A 225 2.15 -4.66 8.83
CA ARG A 225 2.47 -3.83 10.01
C ARG A 225 1.84 -2.44 9.91
N LYS A 226 1.90 -1.78 8.74
CA LYS A 226 1.24 -0.48 8.51
C LYS A 226 -0.27 -0.64 8.69
N LEU A 227 -0.85 -1.69 8.10
CA LEU A 227 -2.28 -2.01 8.23
C LEU A 227 -2.73 -2.15 9.69
N VAL A 228 -2.03 -2.97 10.48
CA VAL A 228 -2.35 -3.17 11.91
C VAL A 228 -2.25 -1.86 12.70
N ARG A 229 -1.21 -1.06 12.46
CA ARG A 229 -1.06 0.26 13.11
C ARG A 229 -2.18 1.23 12.74
N SER A 230 -2.57 1.28 11.46
CA SER A 230 -3.71 2.08 11.01
C SER A 230 -5.00 1.64 11.71
N TYR A 231 -5.26 0.33 11.84
CA TYR A 231 -6.43 -0.18 12.55
C TYR A 231 -6.45 0.18 14.03
N ILE A 232 -5.30 0.08 14.72
CA ILE A 232 -5.19 0.51 16.13
C ILE A 232 -5.48 2.01 16.25
N ALA A 233 -4.93 2.83 15.35
CA ALA A 233 -5.18 4.27 15.34
C ALA A 233 -6.68 4.58 15.13
N PHE A 234 -7.36 3.87 14.24
CA PHE A 234 -8.81 4.03 14.03
C PHE A 234 -9.65 3.62 15.25
N GLN A 235 -9.23 2.61 16.01
CA GLN A 235 -9.91 2.25 17.28
C GLN A 235 -9.77 3.35 18.33
N GLN A 236 -8.61 3.99 18.41
CA GLN A 236 -8.34 5.06 19.37
C GLN A 236 -9.03 6.38 18.99
N PHE A 237 -9.19 6.62 17.69
CA PHE A 237 -9.79 7.83 17.15
C PHE A 237 -10.90 7.45 16.16
N PRO A 238 -12.10 7.12 16.66
CA PRO A 238 -13.26 6.93 15.80
C PRO A 238 -13.63 8.29 15.20
N CYS A 239 -12.96 8.68 14.12
CA CYS A 239 -13.54 9.54 13.10
C CYS A 239 -14.96 9.05 12.84
N HIS A 240 -15.94 9.94 12.62
CA HIS A 240 -17.32 9.53 12.32
C HIS A 240 -17.37 8.67 11.05
N VAL A 241 -17.08 7.38 11.22
CA VAL A 241 -17.63 6.32 10.43
C VAL A 241 -19.12 6.38 10.77
N PRO A 242 -20.02 6.59 9.79
CA PRO A 242 -21.46 6.73 10.04
C PRO A 242 -21.97 5.70 11.07
N GLU A 243 -22.97 6.01 11.89
CA GLU A 243 -23.40 5.16 13.01
C GLU A 243 -23.77 3.70 12.62
N ASP A 244 -24.02 3.44 11.33
CA ASP A 244 -24.16 2.11 10.71
C ASP A 244 -22.85 1.27 10.67
N TYR A 245 -21.75 1.82 11.15
CA TYR A 245 -20.42 1.20 11.24
C TYR A 245 -20.11 0.66 12.65
N SER A 246 -21.10 0.56 13.54
CA SER A 246 -21.01 -0.02 14.90
C SER A 246 -20.61 -1.51 14.96
N GLY A 247 -20.28 -2.13 13.81
CA GLY A 247 -19.78 -3.50 13.70
C GLY A 247 -18.45 -3.61 12.93
N PHE A 248 -17.63 -2.57 12.86
CA PHE A 248 -16.37 -2.56 12.09
C PHE A 248 -15.22 -3.25 12.86
N PRO A 249 -15.12 -4.59 12.80
CA PRO A 249 -15.08 -5.45 13.98
C PRO A 249 -13.66 -5.80 14.38
N GLU A 250 -13.43 -6.02 15.68
CA GLU A 250 -12.18 -6.57 16.28
C GLU A 250 -11.58 -7.69 15.43
N CYS A 251 -12.39 -8.52 14.77
CA CYS A 251 -11.96 -9.60 13.91
C CYS A 251 -11.06 -9.15 12.72
N LYS A 252 -11.20 -7.94 12.17
CA LYS A 252 -10.30 -7.47 11.09
C LYS A 252 -8.90 -7.14 11.62
N LEU A 253 -8.83 -6.51 12.80
CA LEU A 253 -7.56 -6.23 13.48
C LEU A 253 -6.90 -7.52 13.95
N GLU A 254 -7.67 -8.43 14.53
CA GLU A 254 -7.19 -9.75 14.97
C GLU A 254 -6.58 -10.51 13.81
N VAL A 255 -7.28 -10.57 12.66
CA VAL A 255 -6.73 -11.33 11.56
C VAL A 255 -5.59 -10.62 10.85
N GLY A 256 -5.61 -9.28 10.72
CA GLY A 256 -4.43 -8.53 10.25
C GLY A 256 -3.20 -8.77 11.13
N THR A 257 -3.40 -8.82 12.45
CA THR A 257 -2.37 -9.16 13.45
C THR A 257 -1.90 -10.60 13.30
N HIS A 258 -2.83 -11.53 13.08
CA HIS A 258 -2.51 -12.93 12.84
C HIS A 258 -1.64 -13.11 11.58
N PHE A 259 -2.00 -12.47 10.46
CA PHE A 259 -1.19 -12.51 9.24
C PHE A 259 0.18 -11.90 9.43
N TYR A 260 0.28 -10.76 10.11
CA TYR A 260 1.57 -10.16 10.45
C TYR A 260 2.46 -11.14 11.23
N HIS A 261 1.95 -11.76 12.29
CA HIS A 261 2.69 -12.76 13.07
C HIS A 261 3.05 -14.00 12.25
N TYR A 262 2.15 -14.44 11.37
CA TYR A 262 2.37 -15.59 10.50
C TYR A 262 3.48 -15.32 9.48
N LEU A 263 3.49 -14.16 8.83
CA LEU A 263 4.56 -13.73 7.92
C LEU A 263 5.91 -13.60 8.63
N VAL A 264 5.92 -13.02 9.83
CA VAL A 264 7.13 -12.96 10.68
C VAL A 264 7.62 -14.36 11.05
N SER A 265 6.72 -15.29 11.34
CA SER A 265 7.06 -16.68 11.65
C SER A 265 7.64 -17.41 10.45
N ILE A 266 7.07 -17.23 9.25
CA ILE A 266 7.63 -17.74 7.99
C ILE A 266 9.04 -17.17 7.80
N TYR A 267 9.19 -15.84 7.90
CA TYR A 267 10.47 -15.19 7.75
C TYR A 267 11.53 -15.75 8.72
N ALA A 268 11.15 -15.91 10.00
CA ALA A 268 12.04 -16.45 11.02
C ALA A 268 12.41 -17.92 10.74
N ALA A 269 11.48 -18.73 10.24
CA ALA A 269 11.76 -20.13 9.89
C ALA A 269 12.75 -20.24 8.71
N LEU A 270 12.66 -19.33 7.74
CA LEU A 270 13.44 -19.41 6.50
C LEU A 270 14.79 -18.69 6.58
N PHE A 271 14.84 -17.51 7.20
CA PHE A 271 15.95 -16.58 7.01
C PHE A 271 16.60 -16.10 8.32
N ARG A 272 16.15 -16.58 9.49
CA ARG A 272 16.75 -16.19 10.77
C ARG A 272 18.22 -16.56 10.89
N VAL A 273 18.61 -17.71 10.33
CA VAL A 273 19.99 -18.23 10.41
C VAL A 273 20.81 -17.81 9.17
N THR A 274 20.18 -17.78 7.99
CA THR A 274 20.83 -17.49 6.71
C THR A 274 20.05 -16.43 5.95
N SER A 275 20.35 -15.16 6.19
CA SER A 275 19.69 -14.05 5.49
C SER A 275 20.38 -13.75 4.16
N PRO A 276 19.62 -13.69 3.03
CA PRO A 276 20.14 -13.26 1.73
C PRO A 276 20.77 -11.86 1.73
N LEU A 277 20.50 -11.02 2.74
CA LEU A 277 21.17 -9.73 2.90
C LEU A 277 22.69 -9.82 2.99
N TYR A 278 23.23 -10.96 3.43
CA TYR A 278 24.68 -11.17 3.55
C TYR A 278 25.30 -11.80 2.31
N THR A 279 24.53 -11.99 1.23
CA THR A 279 25.03 -12.49 -0.05
C THR A 279 26.15 -11.58 -0.60
N ASP A 280 27.25 -12.20 -1.03
CA ASP A 280 28.39 -11.47 -1.60
C ASP A 280 28.26 -11.33 -3.12
N PHE A 281 27.75 -10.19 -3.58
CA PHE A 281 27.60 -9.90 -5.02
C PHE A 281 28.92 -9.56 -5.74
N ARG A 282 30.08 -9.69 -5.09
CA ARG A 282 31.37 -9.77 -5.80
C ARG A 282 31.55 -11.13 -6.46
N VAL A 283 30.83 -12.15 -6.00
CA VAL A 283 30.83 -13.50 -6.57
C VAL A 283 29.89 -13.56 -7.77
N ALA A 284 30.39 -14.01 -8.93
CA ALA A 284 29.60 -14.09 -10.16
C ALA A 284 28.33 -14.94 -10.01
N ALA A 285 28.40 -16.07 -9.28
CA ALA A 285 27.25 -16.92 -9.02
C ALA A 285 26.11 -16.17 -8.29
N SER A 286 26.44 -15.27 -7.36
CA SER A 286 25.45 -14.47 -6.64
C SER A 286 24.86 -13.36 -7.50
N ARG A 287 25.63 -12.78 -8.43
CA ARG A 287 25.14 -11.78 -9.39
C ARG A 287 24.13 -12.38 -10.37
N LYS A 288 24.33 -13.64 -10.77
CA LYS A 288 23.39 -14.37 -11.64
C LYS A 288 21.99 -14.52 -11.04
N LEU A 289 21.85 -14.51 -9.71
CA LEU A 289 20.53 -14.53 -9.05
C LEU A 289 19.69 -13.28 -9.36
N LEU A 290 20.34 -12.20 -9.81
CA LEU A 290 19.73 -10.94 -10.24
C LEU A 290 19.99 -10.68 -11.74
N ASP A 291 20.26 -11.74 -12.52
CA ASP A 291 20.53 -11.65 -13.96
C ASP A 291 21.64 -10.66 -14.34
N GLU A 292 22.62 -10.49 -13.45
CA GLU A 292 23.72 -9.51 -13.59
C GLU A 292 23.25 -8.06 -13.73
N ASP A 293 22.01 -7.76 -13.33
CA ASP A 293 21.45 -6.40 -13.33
C ASP A 293 22.08 -5.54 -12.20
N GLU A 294 22.94 -4.60 -12.60
CA GLU A 294 23.60 -3.67 -11.67
C GLU A 294 22.63 -2.81 -10.86
N SER A 295 21.47 -2.47 -11.44
CA SER A 295 20.43 -1.70 -10.76
C SER A 295 19.84 -2.49 -9.60
N LEU A 296 19.54 -3.77 -9.83
CA LEU A 296 19.04 -4.68 -8.79
C LEU A 296 20.11 -4.98 -7.75
N VAL A 297 21.35 -5.23 -8.16
CA VAL A 297 22.48 -5.47 -7.24
C VAL A 297 22.68 -4.25 -6.33
N ARG A 298 22.69 -3.04 -6.90
CA ARG A 298 22.84 -1.80 -6.12
C ARG A 298 21.67 -1.58 -5.17
N ALA A 299 20.44 -1.77 -5.64
CA ALA A 299 19.24 -1.65 -4.80
C ALA A 299 19.24 -2.66 -3.64
N PHE A 300 19.70 -3.90 -3.87
CA PHE A 300 19.81 -4.90 -2.83
C PHE A 300 20.96 -4.63 -1.84
N MET A 301 22.07 -4.06 -2.31
CA MET A 301 23.11 -3.56 -1.40
C MET A 301 22.63 -2.39 -0.54
N ASN A 302 21.78 -1.52 -1.10
CA ASN A 302 21.16 -0.45 -0.33
C ASN A 302 20.27 -1.02 0.80
N LEU A 303 19.47 -2.04 0.50
CA LEU A 303 18.70 -2.78 1.50
C LEU A 303 19.54 -3.30 2.66
N ARG A 304 20.72 -3.84 2.36
CA ARG A 304 21.65 -4.29 3.39
C ARG A 304 22.08 -3.12 4.29
N THR A 305 22.45 -1.98 3.71
CA THR A 305 22.82 -0.77 4.46
C THR A 305 21.67 -0.31 5.35
N GLU A 306 20.48 -0.13 4.80
CA GLU A 306 19.31 0.35 5.54
C GLU A 306 18.86 -0.62 6.64
N SER A 307 19.04 -1.93 6.45
CA SER A 307 18.72 -2.93 7.48
C SER A 307 19.54 -2.78 8.76
N PHE A 308 20.76 -2.23 8.68
CA PHE A 308 21.57 -1.93 9.87
C PHE A 308 21.00 -0.77 10.67
N TYR A 309 20.45 0.23 9.99
CA TYR A 309 19.86 1.41 10.62
C TYR A 309 18.44 1.17 11.13
N PHE A 310 17.73 0.18 10.58
CA PHE A 310 16.38 -0.20 10.97
C PHE A 310 16.25 -0.78 12.41
N ARG A 311 17.38 -1.12 13.06
CA ARG A 311 17.39 -1.68 14.43
C ARG A 311 17.29 -0.63 15.55
N LYS A 312 17.23 0.65 15.22
CA LYS A 312 16.97 1.74 16.17
C LYS A 312 15.50 2.15 16.09
#